data_AF-A0AAW0JH96-F1
#
_entry.id   AF-A0AAW0JH96-F1
#
_cell.length_a   1.000
_cell.length_b   1.000
_cell.length_c   1.000
_cell.angle_alpha   90.00
_cell.angle_beta   90.00
_cell.angle_gamma   90.00
#
_symmetry.space_group_name_H-M   'P 1'
#
loop_
_entity.id
_entity.type
_entity.pdbx_description
1 polymer ?
#
loop_
_entity_poly.entity_id
_entity_poly.type
_entity_poly.pdbx_seq_one_letter_code
_entity_poly.pdbx_strand_id
1 'polypeptide(L)'
;MDKLGPLWSFLVFVFIFTQKARVNGSTNTAGNDNVMGVIGAIVDNSSRIGKEESVAMKMALEDFCVKFNQSLVLHIRDSQRQPIQAALEGN
;
A
#
# COMPACT_ATOMS: atom_id res chain seq x y z
N MET A 1 -31.02 16.51 -42.22
CA MET A 1 -30.11 16.74 -41.06
C MET A 1 -29.80 15.40 -40.42
N ASP A 2 -28.86 14.66 -41.00
CA ASP A 2 -28.73 13.22 -40.79
C ASP A 2 -27.25 12.81 -40.85
N LYS A 3 -26.41 13.48 -40.06
CA LYS A 3 -24.99 13.11 -39.87
C LYS A 3 -24.51 13.28 -38.42
N LEU A 4 -25.40 13.06 -37.44
CA LEU A 4 -25.07 13.10 -36.01
C LEU A 4 -25.14 11.70 -35.36
N GLY A 5 -25.11 10.62 -36.15
CA GLY A 5 -25.08 9.24 -35.63
C GLY A 5 -23.72 8.79 -35.07
N PRO A 6 -22.57 9.04 -35.75
CA PRO A 6 -21.31 8.41 -35.36
C PRO A 6 -20.62 9.09 -34.16
N LEU A 7 -20.81 10.40 -33.98
CA LEU A 7 -20.20 11.15 -32.87
C LEU A 7 -20.81 10.77 -31.50
N TRP A 8 -22.10 10.44 -31.46
CA TRP A 8 -22.75 10.02 -30.22
C TRP A 8 -22.28 8.62 -29.80
N SER A 9 -22.11 7.70 -30.77
CA SER A 9 -21.52 6.38 -30.50
C SER A 9 -20.12 6.50 -29.89
N PHE A 10 -19.31 7.44 -30.40
CA PHE A 10 -17.98 7.74 -29.85
C PHE A 10 -18.03 8.26 -28.41
N LEU A 11 -18.96 9.16 -28.10
CA LEU A 11 -19.15 9.70 -26.74
C LEU A 11 -19.58 8.61 -25.74
N VAL A 12 -20.47 7.70 -26.15
CA VAL A 12 -20.87 6.56 -25.31
C VAL A 12 -19.69 5.61 -25.08
N PHE A 13 -18.88 5.35 -26.11
CA PHE A 13 -17.70 4.49 -25.99
C PHE A 13 -16.68 5.09 -25.00
N VAL A 14 -16.34 6.38 -25.13
CA VAL A 14 -15.43 7.07 -24.18
C VAL A 14 -15.96 6.99 -22.75
N PHE A 15 -17.27 7.14 -22.55
CA PHE A 15 -17.91 7.05 -21.24
C PHE A 15 -17.84 5.64 -20.61
N ILE A 16 -17.85 4.57 -21.41
CA ILE A 16 -17.66 3.20 -20.89
C ILE A 16 -16.20 2.96 -20.46
N PHE A 17 -15.23 3.54 -21.16
CA PHE A 17 -13.80 3.37 -20.81
C PHE A 17 -13.38 4.19 -19.58
N THR A 18 -13.98 5.35 -19.32
CA THR A 18 -13.69 6.15 -18.12
C THR A 18 -14.21 5.52 -16.83
N GLN A 19 -15.13 4.55 -16.90
CA GLN A 19 -15.67 3.87 -15.72
C GLN A 19 -14.76 2.76 -15.16
N LYS A 20 -13.62 2.47 -15.80
CA LYS A 20 -12.69 1.42 -15.34
C LYS A 20 -11.58 1.98 -14.44
N ALA A 21 -11.93 2.13 -13.16
CA ALA A 21 -11.13 1.71 -11.99
C ALA A 21 -11.65 2.40 -10.72
N ARG A 22 -12.93 2.22 -10.36
CA ARG A 22 -13.34 2.42 -8.97
C ARG A 22 -13.04 1.13 -8.21
N VAL A 23 -11.88 1.09 -7.56
CA VAL A 23 -11.61 0.06 -6.54
C VAL A 23 -12.66 0.24 -5.45
N ASN A 24 -13.54 -0.75 -5.33
CA ASN A 24 -14.46 -0.82 -4.20
C ASN A 24 -13.66 -1.40 -3.02
N GLY A 25 -12.92 -0.52 -2.34
CA GLY A 25 -12.33 -0.87 -1.05
C GLY A 25 -13.46 -1.14 -0.08
N SER A 26 -13.72 -2.42 0.21
CA SER A 26 -14.57 -2.82 1.33
C SER A 26 -13.89 -2.34 2.60
N THR A 27 -14.27 -1.14 3.04
CA THR A 27 -14.00 -0.71 4.40
C THR A 27 -15.10 -1.31 5.23
N ASN A 28 -14.84 -2.50 5.77
CA ASN A 28 -15.60 -3.04 6.88
C ASN A 28 -15.30 -2.17 8.11
N THR A 29 -15.75 -0.93 8.11
CA THR A 29 -15.70 -0.03 9.27
C THR A 29 -16.88 -0.38 10.15
N ALA A 30 -16.76 -1.49 10.85
CA ALA A 30 -17.55 -1.81 12.03
C ALA A 30 -16.56 -2.22 13.13
N GLY A 31 -15.71 -1.27 13.51
CA GLY A 31 -14.66 -1.42 14.50
C GLY A 31 -14.00 -0.07 14.70
N ASN A 32 -13.92 0.36 15.94
CA ASN A 32 -13.47 1.66 16.42
C ASN A 32 -11.97 1.64 16.77
N ASP A 33 -11.18 0.98 15.94
CA ASP A 33 -9.74 0.82 16.09
C ASP A 33 -9.05 1.37 14.84
N ASN A 34 -8.29 2.44 15.05
CA ASN A 34 -7.75 3.30 13.99
C ASN A 34 -6.64 2.63 13.14
N VAL A 35 -6.56 1.29 13.09
CA VAL A 35 -5.49 0.52 12.44
C VAL A 35 -5.80 0.32 10.96
N MET A 36 -5.06 1.03 10.10
CA MET A 36 -5.12 0.96 8.64
C MET A 36 -4.54 -0.34 8.07
N GLY A 37 -3.60 -0.99 8.77
CA GLY A 37 -3.03 -2.27 8.33
C GLY A 37 -1.70 -2.64 8.97
N VAL A 38 -1.01 -3.61 8.35
CA VAL A 38 0.31 -4.11 8.75
C VAL A 38 1.27 -4.04 7.56
N ILE A 39 2.49 -3.54 7.78
CA ILE A 39 3.60 -3.58 6.84
C ILE A 39 4.65 -4.55 7.37
N GLY A 40 5.06 -5.50 6.53
CA GLY A 40 6.22 -6.35 6.77
C GLY A 40 7.48 -5.76 6.14
N ALA A 41 8.61 -5.87 6.84
CA ALA A 41 9.93 -5.52 6.34
C ALA A 41 10.95 -6.57 6.75
N ILE A 42 11.86 -6.90 5.84
CA ILE A 42 12.98 -7.82 6.10
C ILE A 42 14.27 -7.04 5.91
N VAL A 43 15.08 -7.00 6.96
CA VAL A 43 16.26 -6.14 7.02
C VAL A 43 17.44 -6.95 7.53
N ASP A 44 18.67 -6.63 7.11
CA ASP A 44 19.88 -7.17 7.74
C ASP A 44 20.20 -6.41 9.03
N ASN A 45 19.61 -6.84 10.14
CA ASN A 45 19.75 -6.14 11.42
C ASN A 45 21.10 -6.42 12.09
N SER A 46 21.89 -7.35 11.53
CA SER A 46 23.29 -7.56 11.89
C SER A 46 24.22 -6.49 11.31
N SER A 47 23.77 -5.72 10.32
CA SER A 47 24.50 -4.61 9.72
C SER A 47 24.20 -3.28 10.37
N ARG A 48 25.18 -2.36 10.32
CA ARG A 48 24.93 -0.93 10.58
C ARG A 48 23.85 -0.40 9.64
N ILE A 49 23.92 -0.74 8.35
CA ILE A 49 23.00 -0.24 7.32
C ILE A 49 21.57 -0.67 7.63
N GLY A 50 21.33 -1.93 7.98
CA GLY A 50 19.97 -2.39 8.27
C GLY A 50 19.39 -1.82 9.57
N LYS A 51 20.24 -1.51 10.56
CA LYS A 51 19.78 -0.77 11.75
C LYS A 51 19.35 0.65 11.39
N GLU A 52 20.12 1.34 10.55
CA GLU A 52 19.77 2.68 10.05
C GLU A 52 18.48 2.66 9.23
N GLU A 53 18.30 1.66 8.36
CA GLU A 53 17.07 1.43 7.60
C GLU A 53 15.86 1.18 8.52
N SER A 54 16.02 0.33 9.54
CA SER A 54 14.96 0.04 10.51
C SER A 54 14.51 1.29 11.27
N VAL A 55 15.44 2.18 11.61
CA VAL A 55 15.14 3.46 12.25
C VAL A 55 14.47 4.42 11.28
N ALA A 56 14.95 4.52 10.04
CA ALA A 56 14.35 5.35 9.00
C ALA A 56 12.89 4.94 8.71
N MET A 57 12.61 3.64 8.61
CA MET A 57 11.25 3.13 8.42
C MET A 57 10.32 3.49 9.60
N LYS A 58 10.82 3.40 10.84
CA LYS A 58 10.03 3.79 12.03
C LYS A 58 9.71 5.28 12.03
N MET A 59 10.69 6.14 11.72
CA MET A 59 10.45 7.59 11.61
C MET A 59 9.44 7.91 10.51
N ALA A 60 9.57 7.28 9.33
CA ALA A 60 8.62 7.48 8.24
C ALA A 60 7.19 7.00 8.59
N LEU A 61 7.07 5.90 9.35
CA LEU A 61 5.80 5.41 9.87
C LEU A 61 5.16 6.40 10.84
N GLU A 62 5.93 6.92 11.80
CA GLU A 62 5.48 7.92 12.77
C GLU A 62 4.97 9.18 12.06
N ASP A 63 5.75 9.72 11.11
CA ASP A 63 5.36 10.88 10.30
C ASP A 63 4.06 10.63 9.52
N PHE A 64 3.91 9.45 8.92
CA PHE A 64 2.70 9.05 8.20
C PHE A 64 1.49 8.98 9.14
N CYS A 65 1.62 8.27 10.27
CA CYS A 65 0.55 8.08 11.23
C CYS A 65 0.05 9.40 11.80
N VAL A 66 0.96 10.32 12.12
CA VAL A 66 0.62 11.68 12.59
C VAL A 66 -0.09 12.48 11.49
N LYS A 67 0.42 12.45 10.26
CA LYS A 67 -0.12 13.26 9.16
C LYS A 67 -1.54 12.85 8.76
N PHE A 68 -1.83 11.56 8.76
CA PHE A 68 -3.09 11.02 8.26
C PHE A 68 -4.06 10.59 9.36
N ASN A 69 -3.66 10.69 10.63
CA ASN A 69 -4.42 10.19 11.78
C ASN A 69 -4.84 8.71 11.59
N GLN A 70 -3.89 7.91 11.11
CA GLN A 70 -4.04 6.49 10.84
C GLN A 70 -3.02 5.72 11.67
N SER A 71 -3.36 4.53 12.13
CA SER A 71 -2.42 3.63 12.81
C SER A 71 -1.96 2.55 11.84
N LEU A 72 -0.66 2.30 11.77
CA LEU A 72 -0.07 1.28 10.91
C LEU A 72 0.97 0.53 11.71
N VAL A 73 0.98 -0.80 11.60
CA VAL A 73 1.92 -1.64 12.36
C VAL A 73 3.07 -2.05 11.46
N LEU A 74 4.31 -1.80 11.88
CA LEU A 74 5.51 -2.23 11.16
C LEU A 74 6.13 -3.46 11.83
N HIS A 75 6.17 -4.58 11.11
CA HIS A 75 6.81 -5.83 11.53
C HIS A 75 8.15 -5.98 10.81
N ILE A 76 9.24 -5.75 11.53
CA ILE A 76 10.60 -5.92 10.99
C ILE A 76 11.14 -7.31 11.40
N ARG A 77 11.61 -8.08 10.42
CA ARG A 77 12.31 -9.35 10.61
C ARG A 77 13.76 -9.25 10.19
N ASP A 78 14.64 -9.98 10.87
CA ASP A 78 16.08 -10.00 10.55
C ASP A 78 16.39 -11.10 9.54
N SER A 79 16.98 -10.72 8.41
CA SER A 79 17.48 -11.65 7.40
C SER A 79 18.72 -12.43 7.84
N GLN A 80 19.47 -11.93 8.83
CA GLN A 80 20.77 -12.48 9.24
C GLN A 80 21.79 -12.65 8.09
N ARG A 81 21.63 -11.89 7.00
CA ARG A 81 22.36 -12.07 5.73
C ARG A 81 22.19 -13.46 5.09
N GLN A 82 21.13 -14.19 5.45
CA GLN A 82 20.83 -15.51 4.92
C GLN A 82 19.59 -15.44 4.02
N PRO A 83 19.73 -15.69 2.71
CA PRO A 83 18.59 -15.63 1.78
C PRO A 83 17.45 -16.58 2.14
N ILE A 84 17.77 -17.77 2.68
CA ILE A 84 16.78 -18.76 3.11
C ILE A 84 16.02 -18.25 4.34
N GLN A 85 16.72 -17.63 5.30
CA GLN A 85 16.07 -17.02 6.45
C GLN A 85 15.17 -15.86 6.00
N ALA A 86 15.63 -15.00 5.10
CA ALA A 86 14.80 -13.93 4.54
C ALA A 86 13.54 -14.48 3.85
N ALA A 87 13.63 -15.58 3.10
CA ALA A 87 12.46 -16.19 2.49
C ALA A 87 11.49 -16.79 3.53
N LEU A 88 12.01 -17.33 4.64
CA LEU A 88 11.20 -17.89 5.73
C LEU A 88 10.49 -16.79 6.53
N GLU A 89 11.19 -15.70 6.85
CA GLU A 89 10.67 -14.58 7.63
C GLU A 89 9.61 -13.74 6.88
N GLY A 90 9.46 -13.97 5.56
CA GLY A 90 8.44 -13.32 4.73
C GLY A 90 7.13 -14.10 4.55
N ASN A 91 7.03 -15.34 5.06
CA ASN A 91 5.81 -16.14 5.07
C ASN A 91 4.99 -15.91 6.34
#